data_AF-A0A8S3DVG7-F1
#
_entry.id   AF-A0A8S3DVG7-F1
#
_cell.length_a   1.000
_cell.length_b   1.000
_cell.length_c   1.000
_cell.angle_alpha   90.00
_cell.angle_beta   90.00
_cell.angle_gamma   90.00
#
_symmetry.space_group_name_H-M   'P 1'
#
loop_
_entity.id
_entity.type
_entity.pdbx_description
1 polymer ?
#
loop_
_entity_poly.entity_id
_entity_poly.type
_entity_poly.pdbx_seq_one_letter_code
_entity_poly.pdbx_strand_id
1 'polypeptide(L)'
;TIVEEYNAFFYSLVSQDTVEMYYSAKRQSFLINQGYSYKVITRLVSEDENLFFSTRDEQRQLLERVLQATDRGEDKDEESTGQVAASSTSVERRVGAMNSLSGADETTYMEVRTKPSGHGPARSNKPKHELFRKYRK
;
A
#
# COMPACT_ATOMS: atom_id res chain seq x y z
N THR A 1 30.52 -0.04 20.80
CA THR A 1 30.41 0.19 19.35
C THR A 1 29.07 0.83 19.12
N ILE A 2 29.03 1.96 18.43
CA ILE A 2 27.90 2.90 18.40
C ILE A 2 26.70 2.19 17.76
N VAL A 3 25.79 1.69 18.60
CA VAL A 3 24.43 1.38 18.18
C VAL A 3 23.73 2.72 18.17
N GLU A 4 23.82 3.45 17.05
CA GLU A 4 22.83 4.49 16.80
C GLU A 4 21.47 3.77 16.75
N GLU A 5 20.72 3.97 17.83
CA GLU A 5 19.58 3.14 18.23
C GLU A 5 18.40 3.46 17.31
N TYR A 6 18.27 2.71 16.21
CA TYR A 6 17.12 2.80 15.33
C TYR A 6 15.86 2.44 16.15
N ASN A 7 14.98 3.42 16.36
CA ASN A 7 13.75 3.29 17.14
C ASN A 7 12.53 2.88 16.29
N ALA A 8 12.70 2.76 14.97
CA ALA A 8 11.66 2.39 14.04
C ALA A 8 12.23 1.48 12.94
N PHE A 9 11.47 0.43 12.60
CA PHE A 9 11.84 -0.54 11.57
C PHE A 9 10.71 -0.68 10.56
N PHE A 10 11.06 -0.73 9.28
CA PHE A 10 10.14 -0.99 8.18
C PHE A 10 10.57 -2.24 7.43
N TYR A 11 9.66 -3.20 7.28
CA TYR A 11 9.88 -4.44 6.54
C TYR A 11 8.98 -4.49 5.30
N SER A 12 9.58 -4.83 4.16
CA SER A 12 8.87 -5.16 2.94
C SER A 12 9.19 -6.62 2.62
N LEU A 13 8.17 -7.46 2.55
CA LEU A 13 8.30 -8.81 2.01
C LEU A 13 8.21 -8.72 0.49
N VAL A 14 9.07 -9.45 -0.20
CA VAL A 14 9.20 -9.42 -1.65
C VAL A 14 9.32 -10.85 -2.14
N SER A 15 8.44 -11.24 -3.05
CA SER A 15 8.51 -12.55 -3.69
C SER A 15 9.73 -12.61 -4.60
N GLN A 16 10.53 -13.66 -4.46
CA GLN A 16 11.69 -13.87 -5.34
C GLN A 16 11.21 -14.24 -6.74
N ASP A 17 12.02 -13.93 -7.76
CA ASP A 17 11.75 -14.22 -9.17
C ASP A 17 10.42 -13.67 -9.72
N THR A 18 9.82 -12.68 -9.05
CA THR A 18 8.67 -11.92 -9.56
C THR A 18 9.05 -10.48 -9.89
N VAL A 19 8.12 -9.76 -10.52
CA VAL A 19 8.27 -8.32 -10.81
C VAL A 19 8.50 -7.47 -9.57
N GLU A 20 8.08 -7.92 -8.38
CA GLU A 20 8.26 -7.22 -7.11
C GLU A 20 9.74 -6.97 -6.80
N MET A 21 10.63 -7.88 -7.21
CA MET A 21 12.08 -7.74 -7.02
C MET A 21 12.62 -6.53 -7.77
N TYR A 22 12.16 -6.31 -9.00
CA TYR A 22 12.56 -5.15 -9.81
C TYR A 22 12.08 -3.83 -9.19
N TYR A 23 10.83 -3.77 -8.71
CA TYR A 23 10.32 -2.58 -8.03
C TYR A 23 11.03 -2.32 -6.69
N SER A 24 11.43 -3.39 -6.00
CA SER A 24 12.18 -3.30 -4.76
C SER A 24 13.55 -2.66 -4.95
N ALA A 25 14.24 -2.94 -6.06
CA ALA A 25 15.51 -2.29 -6.39
C ALA A 25 15.36 -0.76 -6.57
N LYS A 26 14.27 -0.31 -7.24
CA LYS A 26 13.97 1.12 -7.35
C LYS A 26 13.68 1.75 -5.99
N ARG A 27 12.92 1.04 -5.15
CA ARG A 27 12.58 1.49 -3.79
C ARG A 27 13.81 1.58 -2.90
N GLN A 28 14.75 0.65 -3.01
CA GLN A 28 16.03 0.70 -2.32
C GLN A 28 16.78 1.99 -2.67
N SER A 29 16.99 2.27 -3.96
CA SER A 29 17.66 3.51 -4.40
C SER A 29 16.95 4.75 -3.88
N PHE A 30 15.62 4.78 -3.91
CA PHE A 30 14.82 5.88 -3.37
C PHE A 30 15.03 6.08 -1.86
N LEU A 31 14.99 5.01 -1.05
CA LEU A 31 15.19 5.07 0.39
C LEU A 31 16.60 5.53 0.76
N ILE A 32 17.61 5.02 0.06
CA ILE A 32 19.01 5.43 0.25
C ILE A 32 19.18 6.91 -0.08
N ASN A 33 18.60 7.38 -1.19
CA ASN A 33 18.66 8.79 -1.58
C ASN A 33 17.97 9.74 -0.59
N GLN A 34 17.01 9.24 0.19
CA GLN A 34 16.36 10.01 1.27
C GLN A 34 17.11 9.96 2.60
N GLY A 35 18.20 9.20 2.69
CA GLY A 35 19.01 9.08 3.91
C GLY A 35 18.55 7.97 4.87
N TYR A 36 17.67 7.06 4.45
CA TYR A 36 17.31 5.90 5.27
C TYR A 36 18.39 4.81 5.23
N SER A 37 18.64 4.18 6.37
CA SER A 37 19.43 2.95 6.44
C SER A 37 18.63 1.78 5.85
N TYR A 38 19.25 1.04 4.93
CA TYR A 38 18.59 -0.05 4.22
C TYR A 38 19.42 -1.34 4.30
N LYS A 39 18.76 -2.46 4.61
CA LYS A 39 19.38 -3.78 4.70
C LYS A 39 18.48 -4.84 4.05
N VAL A 40 19.05 -5.62 3.14
CA VAL A 40 18.41 -6.81 2.59
C VAL A 40 18.64 -8.00 3.53
N ILE A 41 17.58 -8.70 3.90
CA ILE A 41 17.63 -9.90 4.75
C ILE A 41 17.08 -11.06 3.93
N THR A 42 17.94 -12.05 3.64
CA THR A 42 17.57 -13.24 2.85
C THR A 42 17.06 -14.38 3.71
N ARG A 43 17.52 -14.47 4.96
CA ARG A 43 17.13 -15.50 5.92
C ARG A 43 16.89 -14.81 7.26
N LEU A 44 15.64 -14.82 7.71
CA LEU A 44 15.22 -14.15 8.95
C LEU A 44 15.08 -15.13 10.11
N VAL A 45 14.71 -16.37 9.82
CA VAL A 45 14.26 -17.34 10.82
C VAL A 45 15.20 -18.54 10.86
N SER A 46 15.54 -18.99 12.06
CA SER A 46 16.21 -20.27 12.31
C SER A 46 15.19 -21.40 12.20
N GLU A 47 15.62 -22.59 11.76
CA GLU A 47 14.73 -23.73 11.45
C GLU A 47 13.85 -24.21 12.63
N ASP A 48 14.14 -23.77 13.86
CA ASP A 48 13.51 -24.23 15.10
C ASP A 48 12.22 -23.47 15.50
N GLU A 49 11.73 -22.54 14.69
CA GLU A 49 10.48 -21.83 14.98
C GLU A 49 9.23 -22.60 14.50
N ASN A 50 8.20 -22.64 15.35
CA ASN A 50 6.89 -23.21 15.00
C ASN A 50 6.14 -22.30 14.01
N LEU A 51 6.48 -22.42 12.73
CA LEU A 51 5.88 -21.67 11.63
C LEU A 51 4.63 -22.35 11.07
N PHE A 52 3.65 -21.55 10.66
CA PHE A 52 2.50 -22.03 9.90
C PHE A 52 2.91 -22.44 8.49
N PHE A 53 2.13 -23.35 7.88
CA PHE A 53 2.38 -23.89 6.53
C PHE A 53 3.71 -24.64 6.43
N SER A 54 4.10 -25.34 7.49
CA SER A 54 5.32 -26.15 7.52
C SER A 54 5.20 -27.42 6.67
N THR A 55 3.99 -27.96 6.54
CA THR A 55 3.72 -29.18 5.77
C THR A 55 3.27 -28.87 4.33
N ARG A 56 3.62 -29.76 3.39
CA ARG A 56 3.18 -29.64 1.98
C ARG A 56 1.66 -29.72 1.82
N ASP A 57 0.98 -30.45 2.68
CA ASP A 57 -0.48 -30.55 2.65
C ASP A 57 -1.16 -29.24 3.03
N GLU A 58 -0.67 -28.55 4.05
CA GLU A 58 -1.17 -27.22 4.42
C GLU A 58 -0.94 -26.19 3.31
N GLN A 59 0.25 -26.22 2.68
CA GLN A 59 0.57 -25.36 1.54
C GLN A 59 -0.34 -25.65 0.33
N ARG A 60 -0.62 -26.92 0.04
CA ARG A 60 -1.55 -27.32 -1.04
C ARG A 60 -2.97 -26.83 -0.77
N GLN A 61 -3.45 -26.96 0.46
CA GLN A 61 -4.76 -26.45 0.85
C GLN A 61 -4.84 -24.92 0.71
N LEU A 62 -3.77 -24.20 1.02
CA LEU A 62 -3.72 -22.76 0.80
C LEU A 62 -3.81 -22.44 -0.70
N LEU A 63 -3.02 -23.13 -1.53
CA LEU A 63 -3.04 -22.94 -2.98
C LEU A 63 -4.43 -23.18 -3.58
N GLU A 64 -5.13 -24.24 -3.17
CA GLU A 64 -6.49 -24.52 -3.63
C GLU A 64 -7.45 -23.39 -3.29
N ARG A 65 -7.35 -22.81 -2.09
CA ARG A 65 -8.16 -21.66 -1.69
C ARG A 65 -7.85 -20.42 -2.51
N VAL A 66 -6.58 -20.18 -2.83
CA VAL A 66 -6.18 -19.05 -3.69
C VAL A 66 -6.76 -19.23 -5.08
N LEU A 67 -6.62 -20.41 -5.70
CA LEU A 67 -7.19 -20.69 -7.02
C LEU A 67 -8.71 -20.45 -7.05
N GLN A 68 -9.44 -20.92 -6.02
CA GLN A 68 -10.88 -20.67 -5.90
C GLN A 68 -11.23 -19.18 -5.75
N ALA A 69 -10.39 -18.39 -5.08
CA ALA A 69 -10.60 -16.95 -4.93
C ALA A 69 -10.30 -16.20 -6.24
N THR A 70 -9.25 -16.58 -6.96
CA THR A 70 -8.93 -16.05 -8.29
C THR A 70 -10.05 -16.34 -9.29
N ASP A 71 -10.59 -17.57 -9.31
CA ASP A 71 -11.72 -17.95 -10.18
C ASP A 71 -13.00 -17.14 -9.89
N ARG A 72 -13.19 -16.73 -8.63
CA ARG A 72 -14.32 -15.86 -8.20
C ARG A 72 -14.09 -14.38 -8.51
N GLY A 73 -12.91 -14.00 -9.01
CA GLY A 73 -12.54 -12.59 -9.22
C GLY A 73 -12.42 -11.80 -7.92
N GLU A 74 -12.17 -12.49 -6.80
CA GLU A 74 -11.97 -11.87 -5.49
C GLU A 74 -10.53 -11.41 -5.27
N ASP A 75 -9.60 -11.75 -6.18
CA ASP A 75 -8.28 -11.14 -6.29
C ASP A 75 -8.42 -9.68 -6.69
N LYS A 76 -8.69 -8.83 -5.70
CA LYS A 76 -8.56 -7.39 -5.83
C LYS A 76 -7.12 -6.98 -5.61
N ASP A 77 -6.26 -7.39 -6.53
CA ASP A 77 -5.13 -6.56 -6.88
C ASP A 77 -5.68 -5.39 -7.70
N GLU A 78 -6.30 -4.43 -7.00
CA GLU A 78 -6.39 -3.07 -7.51
C GLU A 78 -4.96 -2.55 -7.59
N GLU A 79 -4.26 -2.92 -8.67
CA GLU A 79 -3.23 -2.10 -9.25
C GLU A 79 -3.88 -0.74 -9.51
N SER A 80 -3.78 0.16 -8.53
CA SER A 80 -4.09 1.57 -8.69
C SER A 80 -3.03 2.22 -9.58
N THR A 81 -2.79 1.66 -10.77
CA THR A 81 -2.36 2.44 -11.91
C THR A 81 -3.56 3.32 -12.22
N GLY A 82 -3.46 4.60 -11.81
CA GLY A 82 -4.54 5.57 -11.82
C GLY A 82 -5.27 5.70 -13.16
N GLN A 83 -6.22 4.80 -13.40
CA GLN A 83 -7.34 5.07 -14.28
C GLN A 83 -8.20 6.08 -13.52
N VAL A 84 -7.91 7.34 -13.79
CA VAL A 84 -8.89 8.41 -13.64
C VAL A 84 -10.14 7.93 -14.36
N ALA A 85 -11.08 7.37 -13.58
CA ALA A 85 -12.41 7.09 -14.06
C ALA A 85 -12.88 8.38 -14.72
N ALA A 86 -13.26 8.28 -15.99
CA ALA A 86 -13.96 9.32 -16.72
C ALA A 86 -15.34 9.51 -16.09
N SER A 87 -15.35 9.99 -14.85
CA SER A 87 -16.48 10.61 -14.19
C SER A 87 -16.80 11.81 -15.06
N SER A 88 -17.87 11.70 -15.84
CA SER A 88 -18.46 12.74 -16.67
C SER A 88 -18.33 14.12 -16.01
N THR A 89 -17.25 14.84 -16.32
CA THR A 89 -17.04 16.19 -15.86
C THR A 89 -18.00 17.06 -16.66
N SER A 90 -19.13 17.38 -16.03
CA SER A 90 -20.03 18.43 -16.47
C SER A 90 -19.21 19.72 -16.61
N VAL A 91 -18.90 20.11 -17.85
CA VAL A 91 -18.13 21.33 -18.14
C VAL A 91 -19.04 22.53 -17.91
N GLU A 92 -18.89 23.17 -16.75
CA GLU A 92 -19.57 24.43 -16.45
C GLU A 92 -18.70 25.59 -16.95
N ARG A 93 -19.15 26.29 -18.00
CA ARG A 93 -18.42 27.44 -18.56
C ARG A 93 -18.62 28.64 -17.64
N ARG A 94 -17.59 29.02 -16.89
CA ARG A 94 -17.56 30.28 -16.12
C ARG A 94 -16.89 31.37 -16.95
N VAL A 95 -17.56 32.52 -17.08
CA VAL A 95 -17.00 33.72 -17.72
C VAL A 95 -16.05 34.39 -16.73
N GLY A 96 -14.77 34.49 -17.09
CA GLY A 96 -13.73 35.15 -16.29
C GLY A 96 -12.66 35.77 -17.18
N ALA A 97 -11.94 36.78 -16.67
CA ALA A 97 -10.81 37.40 -17.36
C ALA A 97 -9.67 36.39 -17.54
N MET A 98 -8.98 36.41 -18.69
CA MET A 98 -7.94 35.42 -19.06
C MET A 98 -6.82 35.24 -18.02
N ASN A 99 -6.56 36.27 -17.20
CA ASN A 99 -5.49 36.27 -16.20
C ASN A 99 -5.83 35.37 -14.98
N SER A 100 -7.11 35.18 -14.66
CA SER A 100 -7.52 34.39 -13.48
C SER A 100 -7.50 32.87 -13.74
N LEU A 101 -7.52 32.42 -15.00
CA LEU A 101 -7.36 31.00 -15.37
C LEU A 101 -5.93 30.49 -15.14
N SER A 102 -4.95 31.40 -15.13
CA SER A 102 -3.53 31.10 -14.98
C SER A 102 -3.08 30.89 -13.53
N GLY A 103 -4.00 31.00 -12.55
CA GLY A 103 -3.65 30.92 -11.13
C GLY A 103 -2.77 32.08 -10.64
N ALA A 104 -2.70 33.18 -11.40
CA ALA A 104 -1.77 34.29 -11.13
C ALA A 104 -2.23 35.21 -9.98
N ASP A 105 -3.52 35.18 -9.62
CA ASP A 105 -4.08 36.09 -8.59
C ASP A 105 -4.18 35.47 -7.18
N GLU A 106 -3.90 34.17 -6.99
CA GLU A 106 -4.23 33.50 -5.73
C GLU A 106 -3.03 32.76 -5.12
N THR A 107 -2.28 33.45 -4.26
CA THR A 107 -1.30 32.84 -3.34
C THR A 107 -1.87 32.59 -1.95
N THR A 108 -3.19 32.64 -1.79
CA THR A 108 -3.86 32.34 -0.51
C THR A 108 -4.30 30.88 -0.52
N TYR A 109 -3.73 30.09 0.39
CA TYR A 109 -4.09 28.70 0.63
C TYR A 109 -5.55 28.62 1.13
N MET A 110 -6.48 28.29 0.23
CA MET A 110 -7.85 27.94 0.60
C MET A 110 -7.84 26.56 1.26
N GLU A 111 -7.79 26.52 2.60
CA GLU A 111 -8.15 25.31 3.33
C GLU A 111 -9.63 24.99 3.06
N VAL A 112 -9.89 23.95 2.27
CA VAL A 112 -11.23 23.40 2.12
C VAL A 112 -11.62 22.77 3.46
N ARG A 113 -12.17 23.60 4.35
CA ARG A 113 -12.85 23.15 5.56
C ARG A 113 -14.20 22.57 5.17
N THR A 114 -14.23 21.27 4.91
CA THR A 114 -15.47 20.51 5.02
C THR A 114 -15.89 20.53 6.50
N LYS A 115 -17.04 21.14 6.80
CA LYS A 115 -17.57 21.21 8.17
C LYS A 115 -17.88 19.79 8.70
N PRO A 116 -17.77 19.58 10.02
CA PRO A 116 -17.82 18.26 10.64
C PRO A 116 -19.27 17.80 10.81
N SER A 117 -19.64 16.68 10.19
CA SER A 117 -20.75 15.86 10.67
C SER A 117 -20.20 14.91 11.73
N GLY A 118 -20.80 14.94 12.91
CA GLY A 118 -20.31 14.21 14.07
C GLY A 118 -20.21 12.72 13.85
N HIS A 119 -19.07 12.15 14.23
CA HIS A 119 -18.88 11.00 15.11
C HIS A 119 -17.37 10.96 15.43
N GLY A 120 -17.01 10.60 16.66
CA GLY A 120 -15.61 10.49 17.10
C GLY A 120 -14.77 9.56 16.21
N PRO A 121 -13.46 9.42 16.44
CA PRO A 121 -12.57 8.68 15.55
C PRO A 121 -12.96 7.19 15.54
N ALA A 122 -13.81 6.82 14.57
CA ALA A 122 -14.04 5.44 14.21
C ALA A 122 -12.71 4.93 13.65
N ARG A 123 -12.07 4.06 14.43
CA ARG A 123 -10.84 3.36 14.04
C ARG A 123 -11.07 2.78 12.64
N SER A 124 -10.37 3.35 11.66
CA SER A 124 -10.40 2.92 10.26
C SER A 124 -10.10 1.42 10.21
N ASN A 125 -11.17 0.65 10.03
CA ASN A 125 -11.10 -0.76 9.72
C ASN A 125 -10.74 -0.81 8.24
N LYS A 126 -9.43 -0.74 7.94
CA LYS A 126 -8.90 -1.00 6.60
C LYS A 126 -9.55 -2.29 6.07
N PRO A 127 -9.86 -2.40 4.77
CA PRO A 127 -10.35 -3.65 4.20
C PRO A 127 -9.31 -4.74 4.50
N LYS A 128 -9.66 -5.64 5.41
CA LYS A 128 -8.82 -6.74 5.85
C LYS A 128 -9.07 -7.89 4.89
N HIS A 129 -8.01 -8.39 4.27
CA HIS A 129 -8.09 -9.52 3.36
C HIS A 129 -8.69 -10.73 4.07
N GLU A 130 -9.80 -11.27 3.56
CA GLU A 130 -10.58 -12.30 4.26
C GLU A 130 -9.78 -13.59 4.51
N LEU A 131 -8.86 -13.92 3.59
CA LEU A 131 -7.99 -15.10 3.69
C LEU A 131 -7.20 -15.19 4.99
N PHE A 132 -6.83 -14.06 5.61
CA PHE A 132 -5.99 -14.05 6.81
C PHE A 132 -6.76 -13.84 8.11
N ARG A 133 -8.10 -13.81 8.06
CA ARG A 133 -8.93 -13.55 9.26
C ARG A 133 -8.87 -14.68 10.30
N LYS A 134 -8.65 -15.92 9.87
CA LYS A 134 -8.67 -17.12 10.74
C LYS A 134 -7.33 -17.42 11.43
N TYR A 135 -6.23 -16.82 10.99
CA TYR A 135 -4.89 -17.08 11.54
C TYR A 135 -4.48 -16.06 12.61
N ARG A 136 -5.45 -15.30 13.15
CA ARG A 136 -5.19 -14.34 14.22
C ARG A 136 -5.39 -15.02 15.58
N LYS A 137 -4.36 -14.98 16.43
CA LYS A 137 -4.49 -15.23 17.88
C LYS A 137 -5.37 -14.16 18.53
#